data_AF-A0A7S2XCF1-F1
#
_entry.id   AF-A0A7S2XCF1-F1
#
_cell.length_a   1.000
_cell.length_b   1.000
_cell.length_c   1.000
_cell.angle_alpha   90.00
_cell.angle_beta   90.00
_cell.angle_gamma   90.00
#
_symmetry.space_group_name_H-M   'P 1'
#
loop_
_entity.id
_entity.type
_entity.pdbx_description
1 polymer ?
#
loop_
_entity_poly.entity_id
_entity_poly.type
_entity_poly.pdbx_seq_one_letter_code
_entity_poly.pdbx_strand_id
1 'polypeptide(L)'
;GTLGKAGLLDTELLLLSAFLLPYHGWENKNAKKVKEARVVFSMLANGIKYPHREAEQIDTICQHCFEIREFVKILKNSGKSPEEGGSSSRIVTPEEARAGAGGELAEMRLEVGLIVLKMKDLWPASLLLARIAEEVFQERGVEEGVPEAEGLDSADFEKFESFVKESGLSEAWMLPKLLDGKEIMKSFGVKGSQVGELMDAQKQWQVLNPGGTKDQAESYLKNRLLDN
;
A
#
# COMPACT_ATOMS: atom_id res chain seq x y z
N GLY A 1 -14.90 18.76 -20.40
CA GLY A 1 -16.26 18.28 -20.10
C GLY A 1 -16.16 17.39 -18.89
N THR A 2 -16.76 17.80 -17.79
CA THR A 2 -16.75 17.15 -16.47
C THR A 2 -17.55 15.85 -16.49
N LEU A 3 -16.86 14.71 -16.50
CA LEU A 3 -17.42 13.41 -16.14
C LEU A 3 -17.14 13.17 -14.66
N GLY A 4 -18.08 13.58 -13.82
CA GLY A 4 -18.25 13.01 -12.49
C GLY A 4 -19.29 11.92 -12.56
N LYS A 5 -18.96 10.70 -12.10
CA LYS A 5 -19.88 9.72 -11.49
C LYS A 5 -19.07 8.49 -11.04
N ALA A 6 -19.35 8.06 -9.82
CA ALA A 6 -18.72 6.94 -9.14
C ALA A 6 -18.66 5.65 -9.99
N GLY A 7 -17.54 4.93 -9.87
CA GLY A 7 -17.51 3.48 -10.03
C GLY A 7 -16.76 2.90 -11.23
N LEU A 8 -16.44 3.67 -12.27
CA LEU A 8 -15.48 3.22 -13.27
C LEU A 8 -14.10 3.74 -12.92
N LEU A 9 -13.18 2.81 -12.70
CA LEU A 9 -11.75 3.08 -12.82
C LEU A 9 -11.53 3.93 -14.08
N ASP A 10 -10.79 5.02 -13.94
CA ASP A 10 -10.47 5.88 -15.06
C ASP A 10 -9.66 5.07 -16.08
N THR A 11 -10.33 4.66 -17.16
CA THR A 11 -9.74 3.81 -18.21
C THR A 11 -8.49 4.46 -18.81
N GLU A 12 -8.48 5.79 -18.95
CA GLU A 12 -7.32 6.52 -19.45
C GLU A 12 -6.13 6.36 -18.50
N LEU A 13 -6.38 6.56 -17.20
CA LEU A 13 -5.37 6.40 -16.14
C LEU A 13 -4.76 4.98 -16.17
N LEU A 14 -5.58 3.95 -16.28
CA LEU A 14 -5.12 2.56 -16.31
C LEU A 14 -4.33 2.25 -17.59
N LEU A 15 -4.82 2.66 -18.76
CA LEU A 15 -4.15 2.42 -20.04
C LEU A 15 -2.78 3.12 -20.10
N LEU A 16 -2.69 4.36 -19.62
CA LEU A 16 -1.42 5.07 -19.52
C LEU A 16 -0.46 4.42 -18.52
N SER A 17 -0.99 3.94 -17.39
CA SER A 17 -0.19 3.20 -16.40
C SER A 17 0.37 1.89 -16.98
N ALA A 18 -0.44 1.15 -17.74
CA ALA A 18 -0.02 -0.06 -18.45
C ALA A 18 1.02 0.24 -19.53
N PHE A 19 0.82 1.30 -20.32
CA PHE A 19 1.77 1.73 -21.34
C PHE A 19 3.14 2.13 -20.76
N LEU A 20 3.14 2.76 -19.58
CA LEU A 20 4.35 3.26 -18.92
C LEU A 20 4.99 2.25 -17.96
N LEU A 21 4.34 1.12 -17.70
CA LEU A 21 4.83 0.08 -16.80
C LEU A 21 6.27 -0.40 -17.12
N PRO A 22 6.71 -0.53 -18.39
CA PRO A 22 8.09 -0.92 -18.70
C PRO A 22 9.17 0.06 -18.19
N TYR A 23 8.79 1.30 -17.87
CA TYR A 23 9.69 2.33 -17.32
C TYR A 23 9.64 2.39 -15.78
N HIS A 24 8.91 1.47 -15.13
CA HIS A 24 8.89 1.37 -13.68
C HIS A 24 10.31 1.16 -13.12
N GLY A 25 10.58 1.77 -11.96
CA GLY A 25 11.89 1.70 -11.30
C GLY A 25 13.01 2.51 -11.97
N TRP A 26 12.77 3.12 -13.14
CA TRP A 26 13.79 3.95 -13.78
C TRP A 26 13.87 5.34 -13.15
N GLU A 27 15.10 5.84 -13.05
CA GLU A 27 15.39 7.14 -12.44
C GLU A 27 16.08 8.13 -13.41
N ASN A 28 15.59 9.36 -13.44
CA ASN A 28 16.20 10.51 -14.07
C ASN A 28 17.27 11.09 -13.13
N LYS A 29 18.53 10.75 -13.43
CA LYS A 29 19.71 11.19 -12.67
C LYS A 29 19.90 12.71 -12.59
N ASN A 30 19.25 13.47 -13.46
CA ASN A 30 19.37 14.94 -13.50
C ASN A 30 18.30 15.64 -12.64
N ALA A 31 17.39 14.90 -12.02
CA ALA A 31 16.35 15.47 -11.19
C ALA A 31 16.89 15.96 -9.85
N LYS A 32 16.41 17.13 -9.40
CA LYS A 32 16.80 17.70 -8.10
C LYS A 32 15.95 17.18 -6.94
N LYS A 33 14.78 16.60 -7.24
CA LYS A 33 13.84 16.05 -6.25
C LYS A 33 13.56 14.59 -6.55
N VAL A 34 13.40 13.79 -5.49
CA VAL A 34 13.10 12.34 -5.58
C VAL A 34 11.90 12.06 -6.49
N LYS A 35 10.82 12.83 -6.36
CA LYS A 35 9.63 12.67 -7.20
C LYS A 35 9.89 12.96 -8.68
N GLU A 36 10.69 13.98 -8.97
CA GLU A 36 11.09 14.34 -10.34
C GLU A 36 12.11 13.34 -10.93
N ALA A 37 12.76 12.55 -10.06
CA ALA A 37 13.67 11.48 -10.43
C ALA A 37 12.91 10.28 -10.99
N ARG A 38 11.67 10.00 -10.58
CA ARG A 38 10.92 8.86 -11.15
C ARG A 38 10.60 9.12 -12.62
N VAL A 39 11.08 8.27 -13.51
CA VAL A 39 11.02 8.50 -14.98
C VAL A 39 9.59 8.61 -15.47
N VAL A 40 8.68 7.75 -15.02
CA VAL A 40 7.25 7.80 -15.38
C VAL A 40 6.66 9.19 -15.10
N PHE A 41 6.81 9.68 -13.86
CA PHE A 41 6.36 11.01 -13.48
C PHE A 41 7.03 12.12 -14.30
N SER A 42 8.36 12.03 -14.48
CA SER A 42 9.14 13.03 -15.21
C SER A 42 8.74 13.13 -16.69
N MET A 43 8.53 11.99 -17.37
CA MET A 43 8.08 11.92 -18.76
C MET A 43 6.72 12.60 -18.93
N LEU A 44 5.77 12.29 -18.05
CA LEU A 44 4.43 12.85 -18.08
C LEU A 44 4.42 14.35 -17.75
N ALA A 45 4.88 14.72 -16.55
CA ALA A 45 4.77 16.09 -16.04
C ALA A 45 5.72 17.06 -16.76
N ASN A 46 6.97 16.65 -17.01
CA ASN A 46 7.99 17.54 -17.56
C ASN A 46 8.14 17.40 -19.08
N GLY A 47 8.04 16.19 -19.62
CA GLY A 47 8.21 15.89 -21.03
C GLY A 47 7.03 16.35 -21.87
N ILE A 48 5.85 15.75 -21.64
CA ILE A 48 4.65 16.02 -22.44
C ILE A 48 3.69 17.04 -21.81
N LYS A 49 4.03 17.58 -20.63
CA LYS A 49 3.22 18.56 -19.88
C LYS A 49 1.82 18.04 -19.49
N TYR A 50 1.72 16.76 -19.18
CA TYR A 50 0.50 16.13 -18.69
C TYR A 50 0.09 16.72 -17.32
N PRO A 51 -1.21 16.75 -16.96
CA PRO A 51 -1.64 17.28 -15.67
C PRO A 51 -0.90 16.63 -14.49
N HIS A 52 -0.28 17.46 -13.66
CA HIS A 52 0.62 17.00 -12.59
C HIS A 52 -0.05 16.02 -11.61
N ARG A 53 -1.35 16.23 -11.31
CA ARG A 53 -2.12 15.33 -10.44
C ARG A 53 -2.25 13.94 -11.07
N GLU A 54 -2.64 13.86 -12.33
CA GLU A 54 -2.82 12.59 -13.05
C GLU A 54 -1.47 11.90 -13.26
N ALA A 55 -0.41 12.65 -13.58
CA ALA A 55 0.95 12.13 -13.65
C ALA A 55 1.41 11.48 -12.34
N GLU A 56 1.04 12.07 -11.18
CA GLU A 56 1.31 11.49 -9.87
C GLU A 56 0.47 10.24 -9.59
N GLN A 57 -0.80 10.22 -10.02
CA GLN A 57 -1.65 9.04 -9.88
C GLN A 57 -1.13 7.87 -10.71
N ILE A 58 -0.78 8.08 -11.98
CA ILE A 58 -0.19 7.08 -12.88
C ILE A 58 1.11 6.53 -12.29
N ASP A 59 2.01 7.41 -11.87
CA ASP A 59 3.28 7.02 -11.26
C ASP A 59 3.03 6.21 -9.97
N THR A 60 2.09 6.62 -9.10
CA THR A 60 1.73 5.86 -7.89
C THR A 60 1.21 4.46 -8.22
N ILE A 61 0.37 4.32 -9.25
CA ILE A 61 -0.14 3.02 -9.73
C ILE A 61 1.01 2.12 -10.20
N CYS A 62 1.87 2.65 -11.07
CA CYS A 62 3.03 1.92 -11.56
C CYS A 62 4.01 1.53 -10.44
N GLN A 63 4.18 2.37 -9.41
CA GLN A 63 5.12 2.09 -8.32
C GLN A 63 4.69 0.89 -7.47
N HIS A 64 3.39 0.76 -7.20
CA HIS A 64 2.91 -0.20 -6.21
C HIS A 64 2.27 -1.46 -6.81
N CYS A 65 2.10 -1.57 -8.13
CA CYS A 65 1.53 -2.78 -8.74
C CYS A 65 2.40 -4.03 -8.50
N PHE A 66 3.73 -3.90 -8.50
CA PHE A 66 4.63 -5.02 -8.19
C PHE A 66 4.60 -5.40 -6.71
N GLU A 67 4.50 -4.42 -5.79
CA GLU A 67 4.32 -4.70 -4.36
C GLU A 67 3.02 -5.48 -4.12
N ILE A 68 1.91 -5.08 -4.75
CA ILE A 68 0.64 -5.82 -4.69
C ILE A 68 0.82 -7.26 -5.19
N ARG A 69 1.48 -7.43 -6.35
CA ARG A 69 1.72 -8.76 -6.92
C ARG A 69 2.47 -9.67 -5.95
N GLU A 70 3.48 -9.16 -5.25
CA GLU A 70 4.21 -9.96 -4.26
C GLU A 70 3.31 -10.36 -3.08
N PHE A 71 2.41 -9.49 -2.60
CA PHE A 71 1.43 -9.90 -1.58
C PHE A 71 0.44 -10.93 -2.07
N VAL A 72 0.00 -10.86 -3.34
CA VAL A 72 -0.87 -11.88 -3.93
C VAL A 72 -0.17 -13.25 -3.86
N LYS A 73 1.13 -13.33 -4.17
CA LYS A 73 1.91 -14.57 -4.01
C LYS A 73 2.01 -15.03 -2.56
N ILE A 74 2.30 -14.13 -1.63
CA ILE A 74 2.41 -14.49 -0.21
C ILE A 74 1.05 -15.03 0.28
N LEU A 75 -0.06 -14.38 -0.11
CA LEU A 75 -1.41 -14.80 0.28
C LEU A 75 -1.81 -16.15 -0.35
N LYS A 76 -1.41 -16.42 -1.59
CA LYS A 76 -1.55 -17.74 -2.23
C LYS A 76 -0.82 -18.81 -1.43
N ASN A 77 0.48 -18.59 -1.16
CA ASN A 77 1.34 -19.56 -0.49
C ASN A 77 0.98 -19.80 0.98
N SER A 78 0.39 -18.82 1.65
CA SER A 78 -0.03 -18.95 3.05
C SER A 78 -1.18 -19.97 3.24
N GLY A 79 -1.93 -20.30 2.18
CA GLY A 79 -3.08 -21.22 2.24
C GLY A 79 -4.26 -20.72 3.10
N LYS A 80 -4.14 -19.56 3.75
CA LYS A 80 -5.12 -19.04 4.71
C LYS A 80 -6.25 -18.31 4.00
N SER A 81 -7.47 -18.52 4.47
CA SER A 81 -8.64 -17.73 4.06
C SER A 81 -8.73 -16.48 4.94
N PRO A 82 -9.15 -15.32 4.41
CA PRO A 82 -9.39 -14.12 5.21
C PRO A 82 -10.40 -14.33 6.36
N GLU A 83 -11.30 -15.30 6.22
CA GLU A 83 -12.38 -15.59 7.17
C GLU A 83 -11.90 -16.09 8.55
N GLU A 84 -10.68 -16.63 8.64
CA GLU A 84 -10.15 -17.17 9.91
C GLU A 84 -9.55 -16.09 10.83
N GLY A 85 -9.43 -14.85 10.36
CA GLY A 85 -8.88 -13.70 11.09
C GLY A 85 -9.89 -12.98 12.00
N GLY A 86 -10.97 -13.65 12.41
CA GLY A 86 -12.07 -13.09 13.17
C GLY A 86 -11.65 -12.44 14.50
N SER A 87 -11.77 -11.11 14.55
CA SER A 87 -12.01 -10.28 15.74
C SER A 87 -11.37 -10.76 17.04
N SER A 88 -10.04 -10.86 17.07
CA SER A 88 -9.36 -10.86 18.35
C SER A 88 -9.43 -9.44 18.89
N SER A 89 -10.18 -9.23 19.97
CA SER A 89 -10.22 -7.98 20.76
C SER A 89 -8.85 -7.57 21.34
N ARG A 90 -7.83 -8.39 21.09
CA ARG A 90 -6.45 -8.12 21.49
C ARG A 90 -5.86 -7.00 20.64
N ILE A 91 -5.38 -5.95 21.31
CA ILE A 91 -4.55 -4.91 20.69
C ILE A 91 -3.25 -5.57 20.23
N VAL A 92 -2.90 -5.39 18.95
CA VAL A 92 -1.65 -5.89 18.37
C VAL A 92 -0.75 -4.72 18.01
N THR A 93 0.48 -4.72 18.51
CA THR A 93 1.47 -3.70 18.14
C THR A 93 2.15 -4.03 16.80
N PRO A 94 2.65 -3.02 16.06
CA PRO A 94 3.43 -3.26 14.84
C PRO A 94 4.67 -4.15 15.07
N GLU A 95 5.29 -4.05 16.24
CA GLU A 95 6.44 -4.88 16.65
C GLU A 95 6.02 -6.35 16.82
N GLU A 96 4.91 -6.61 17.52
CA GLU A 96 4.37 -7.97 17.66
C GLU A 96 3.95 -8.57 16.32
N ALA A 97 3.38 -7.77 15.42
CA ALA A 97 3.00 -8.21 14.09
C ALA A 97 4.24 -8.69 13.31
N ARG A 98 5.30 -7.87 13.23
CA ARG A 98 6.55 -8.22 12.54
C ARG A 98 7.33 -9.36 13.19
N ALA A 99 7.20 -9.53 14.50
CA ALA A 99 7.81 -10.65 15.20
C ALA A 99 7.03 -11.97 15.03
N GLY A 100 5.92 -11.96 14.27
CA GLY A 100 5.03 -13.13 14.10
C GLY A 100 4.18 -13.45 15.33
N ALA A 101 4.26 -12.67 16.42
CA ALA A 101 3.52 -12.89 17.66
C ALA A 101 2.01 -12.62 17.51
N GLY A 102 1.62 -11.78 16.55
CA GLY A 102 0.23 -11.57 16.12
C GLY A 102 -0.26 -12.57 15.07
N GLY A 103 0.59 -13.52 14.66
CA GLY A 103 0.38 -14.40 13.52
C GLY A 103 0.72 -13.73 12.18
N GLU A 104 0.99 -14.56 11.17
CA GLU A 104 1.35 -14.14 9.80
C GLU A 104 0.32 -13.20 9.15
N LEU A 105 -0.97 -13.34 9.52
CA LEU A 105 -2.03 -12.45 9.03
C LEU A 105 -1.92 -11.02 9.58
N ALA A 106 -1.39 -10.84 10.79
CA ALA A 106 -1.20 -9.50 11.36
C ALA A 106 -0.07 -8.74 10.64
N GLU A 107 1.03 -9.43 10.33
CA GLU A 107 2.12 -8.87 9.53
C GLU A 107 1.61 -8.48 8.12
N MET A 108 0.94 -9.39 7.44
CA MET A 108 0.36 -9.13 6.13
C MET A 108 -0.63 -7.96 6.15
N ARG A 109 -1.52 -7.91 7.16
CA ARG A 109 -2.45 -6.79 7.36
C ARG A 109 -1.72 -5.47 7.49
N LEU A 110 -0.62 -5.43 8.27
CA LEU A 110 0.18 -4.23 8.44
C LEU A 110 0.79 -3.79 7.10
N GLU A 111 1.45 -4.69 6.39
CA GLU A 111 2.14 -4.36 5.14
C GLU A 111 1.18 -3.91 4.03
N VAL A 112 0.11 -4.68 3.81
CA VAL A 112 -0.94 -4.35 2.83
C VAL A 112 -1.62 -3.04 3.22
N GLY A 113 -1.96 -2.86 4.50
CA GLY A 113 -2.60 -1.65 4.98
C GLY A 113 -1.73 -0.41 4.79
N LEU A 114 -0.42 -0.50 5.04
CA LEU A 114 0.51 0.61 4.79
C LEU A 114 0.59 0.99 3.31
N ILE A 115 0.50 0.01 2.41
CA ILE A 115 0.54 0.25 0.97
C ILE A 115 -0.79 0.83 0.47
N VAL A 116 -1.93 0.37 1.01
CA VAL A 116 -3.23 1.01 0.76
C VAL A 116 -3.25 2.45 1.30
N LEU A 117 -2.64 2.74 2.46
CA LEU A 117 -2.50 4.11 2.96
C LEU A 117 -1.72 5.02 2.00
N LYS A 118 -0.67 4.50 1.36
CA LYS A 118 0.13 5.25 0.37
C LYS A 118 -0.66 5.50 -0.90
N MET A 119 -1.33 4.47 -1.43
CA MET A 119 -2.10 4.53 -2.67
C MET A 119 -3.45 5.25 -2.55
N LYS A 120 -4.05 5.24 -1.37
CA LYS A 120 -5.40 5.74 -1.12
C LYS A 120 -6.42 5.06 -2.02
N ASP A 121 -7.28 5.82 -2.69
CA ASP A 121 -8.30 5.37 -3.64
C ASP A 121 -7.73 4.75 -4.94
N LEU A 122 -6.41 4.80 -5.15
CA LEU A 122 -5.76 4.21 -6.33
C LEU A 122 -5.46 2.72 -6.20
N TRP A 123 -5.59 2.11 -5.02
CA TRP A 123 -5.23 0.71 -4.81
C TRP A 123 -5.95 -0.28 -5.76
N PRO A 124 -7.23 -0.11 -6.14
CA PRO A 124 -7.88 -1.03 -7.09
C PRO A 124 -7.26 -0.93 -8.48
N ALA A 125 -6.81 0.26 -8.89
CA ALA A 125 -6.14 0.47 -10.18
C ALA A 125 -4.78 -0.23 -10.21
N SER A 126 -4.03 -0.12 -9.11
CA SER A 126 -2.76 -0.83 -8.94
C SER A 126 -2.93 -2.35 -8.93
N LEU A 127 -4.00 -2.87 -8.31
CA LEU A 127 -4.33 -4.30 -8.32
C LEU A 127 -4.65 -4.79 -9.73
N LEU A 128 -5.46 -4.04 -10.48
CA LEU A 128 -5.80 -4.37 -11.86
C LEU A 128 -4.56 -4.32 -12.77
N LEU A 129 -3.69 -3.32 -12.59
CA LEU A 129 -2.41 -3.27 -13.31
C LEU A 129 -1.50 -4.44 -12.94
N ALA A 130 -1.45 -4.85 -11.67
CA ALA A 130 -0.68 -6.01 -11.22
C ALA A 130 -1.14 -7.30 -11.91
N ARG A 131 -2.46 -7.47 -12.08
CA ARG A 131 -3.05 -8.59 -12.83
C ARG A 131 -2.68 -8.54 -14.32
N ILE A 132 -2.84 -7.39 -14.98
CA ILE A 132 -2.44 -7.22 -16.40
C ILE A 132 -0.95 -7.51 -16.57
N ALA A 133 -0.12 -7.03 -15.64
CA ALA A 133 1.31 -7.28 -15.66
C ALA A 133 1.61 -8.78 -15.58
N GLU A 134 0.96 -9.52 -14.68
CA GLU A 134 1.11 -10.98 -14.57
C GLU A 134 0.80 -11.68 -15.90
N GLU A 135 -0.35 -11.37 -16.51
CA GLU A 135 -0.77 -11.97 -17.78
C GLU A 135 0.27 -11.69 -18.89
N VAL A 136 0.73 -10.44 -19.02
CA VAL A 136 1.72 -10.03 -20.03
C VAL A 136 3.11 -10.65 -19.77
N PHE A 137 3.51 -10.83 -18.51
CA PHE A 137 4.80 -11.44 -18.18
C PHE A 137 4.80 -12.95 -18.36
N GLN A 138 3.69 -13.63 -18.05
CA GLN A 138 3.53 -15.07 -18.32
C GLN A 138 3.63 -15.39 -19.81
N GLU A 139 3.00 -14.58 -20.67
CA GLU A 139 3.09 -14.76 -22.13
C GLU A 139 4.53 -14.62 -22.68
N ARG A 140 5.40 -13.86 -21.99
CA ARG A 140 6.79 -13.60 -22.42
C ARG A 140 7.82 -14.51 -21.79
N GLY A 141 7.47 -15.23 -20.71
CA GLY A 141 8.39 -16.01 -19.88
C GLY A 141 8.53 -17.49 -20.23
N VAL A 142 7.88 -17.96 -21.30
CA VAL A 142 7.97 -19.36 -21.74
C VAL A 142 9.31 -19.60 -22.48
N GLU A 143 10.42 -19.61 -21.75
CA GLU A 143 11.65 -20.27 -22.22
C GLU A 143 11.50 -21.78 -22.03
N GLU A 144 11.69 -22.56 -23.11
CA GLU A 144 11.66 -24.03 -23.06
C GLU A 144 12.67 -24.55 -22.02
N GLY A 145 12.17 -25.21 -20.96
CA GLY A 145 12.99 -26.02 -20.05
C GLY A 145 13.20 -25.45 -18.64
N VAL A 146 12.64 -24.29 -18.30
CA VAL A 146 12.60 -23.82 -16.91
C VAL A 146 11.33 -24.36 -16.23
N PRO A 147 11.40 -24.95 -15.02
CA PRO A 147 10.22 -25.34 -14.27
C PRO A 147 9.31 -24.13 -14.12
N GLU A 148 8.08 -24.25 -14.62
CA GLU A 148 7.04 -23.24 -14.55
C GLU A 148 6.83 -22.88 -13.08
N ALA A 149 7.28 -21.70 -12.66
CA ALA A 149 6.87 -21.17 -11.37
C ALA A 149 5.35 -21.07 -11.41
N GLU A 150 4.64 -21.62 -10.42
CA GLU A 150 3.18 -21.56 -10.35
C GLU A 150 2.75 -20.09 -10.45
N GLY A 151 2.30 -19.71 -11.64
CA GLY A 151 1.86 -18.35 -11.94
C GLY A 151 0.70 -17.94 -11.04
N LEU A 152 0.47 -16.63 -10.92
CA LEU A 152 -0.76 -16.16 -10.29
C LEU A 152 -1.93 -16.28 -11.27
N ASP A 153 -3.09 -16.69 -10.77
CA ASP A 153 -4.32 -16.72 -11.56
C ASP A 153 -5.32 -15.66 -11.10
N SER A 154 -6.49 -15.61 -11.75
CA SER A 154 -7.52 -14.61 -11.42
C SER A 154 -8.07 -14.77 -9.99
N ALA A 155 -8.15 -16.00 -9.48
CA ALA A 155 -8.66 -16.28 -8.14
C ALA A 155 -7.68 -15.79 -7.07
N ASP A 156 -6.38 -15.84 -7.34
CA ASP A 156 -5.35 -15.28 -6.44
C ASP A 156 -5.55 -13.76 -6.23
N PHE A 157 -5.82 -13.00 -7.30
CA PHE A 157 -6.08 -11.56 -7.21
C PHE A 157 -7.42 -11.24 -6.53
N GLU A 158 -8.46 -12.02 -6.80
CA GLU A 158 -9.77 -11.89 -6.13
C GLU A 158 -9.65 -12.16 -4.63
N LYS A 159 -8.87 -13.16 -4.23
CA LYS A 159 -8.57 -13.47 -2.83
C LYS A 159 -7.89 -12.29 -2.13
N PHE A 160 -6.92 -11.64 -2.79
CA PHE A 160 -6.28 -10.44 -2.25
C PHE A 160 -7.27 -9.27 -2.14
N GLU A 161 -8.13 -9.06 -3.14
CA GLU A 161 -9.16 -8.02 -3.09
C GLU A 161 -10.12 -8.24 -1.91
N SER A 162 -10.58 -9.48 -1.71
CA SER A 162 -11.41 -9.87 -0.57
C SER A 162 -10.69 -9.64 0.75
N PHE A 163 -9.41 -10.02 0.85
CA PHE A 163 -8.60 -9.75 2.04
C PHE A 163 -8.56 -8.26 2.40
N VAL A 164 -8.32 -7.37 1.43
CA VAL A 164 -8.31 -5.92 1.65
C VAL A 164 -9.68 -5.41 2.13
N LYS A 165 -10.76 -5.87 1.51
CA LYS A 165 -12.13 -5.47 1.85
C LYS A 165 -12.57 -5.97 3.22
N GLU A 166 -12.41 -7.26 3.49
CA GLU A 166 -12.85 -7.93 4.71
C GLU A 166 -12.00 -7.52 5.91
N SER A 167 -10.73 -7.19 5.70
CA SER A 167 -9.87 -6.60 6.72
C SER A 167 -10.22 -5.14 7.04
N GLY A 168 -11.15 -4.51 6.32
CA GLY A 168 -11.49 -3.10 6.47
C GLY A 168 -10.36 -2.16 6.04
N LEU A 169 -9.48 -2.61 5.13
CA LEU A 169 -8.33 -1.83 4.66
C LEU A 169 -8.65 -0.95 3.46
N SER A 170 -9.71 -1.25 2.68
CA SER A 170 -10.10 -0.52 1.46
C SER A 170 -10.15 1.01 1.64
N GLU A 171 -10.54 1.45 2.82
CA GLU A 171 -10.72 2.85 3.20
C GLU A 171 -9.82 3.26 4.37
N ALA A 172 -8.77 2.49 4.69
CA ALA A 172 -7.88 2.78 5.82
C ALA A 172 -7.26 4.18 5.74
N TRP A 173 -7.09 4.72 4.53
CA TRP A 173 -6.57 6.07 4.27
C TRP A 173 -7.52 7.20 4.72
N MET A 174 -8.78 6.88 4.99
CA MET A 174 -9.78 7.80 5.56
C MET A 174 -9.83 7.75 7.09
N LEU A 175 -9.09 6.85 7.74
CA LEU A 175 -9.08 6.76 9.21
C LEU A 175 -8.59 8.09 9.80
N PRO A 176 -9.37 8.70 10.72
CA PRO A 176 -8.94 9.91 11.39
C PRO A 176 -7.74 9.59 12.27
N LYS A 177 -6.81 10.54 12.34
CA LYS A 177 -5.69 10.46 13.28
C LYS A 177 -6.25 10.56 14.71
N LEU A 178 -5.82 9.67 15.59
CA LEU A 178 -6.22 9.69 17.00
C LEU A 178 -5.51 10.81 17.77
N LEU A 179 -4.25 11.04 17.45
CA LEU A 179 -3.44 12.16 17.91
C LEU A 179 -2.94 12.95 16.71
N ASP A 180 -3.01 14.28 16.80
CA ASP A 180 -2.33 15.18 15.87
C ASP A 180 -0.90 15.52 16.34
N GLY A 181 -0.13 16.21 15.49
CA GLY A 181 1.26 16.55 15.81
C GLY A 181 1.38 17.48 17.03
N LYS A 182 0.40 18.34 17.31
CA LYS A 182 0.41 19.23 18.48
C LYS A 182 0.15 18.46 19.75
N GLU A 183 -0.79 17.52 19.70
CA GLU A 183 -1.10 16.62 20.80
C GLU A 183 0.10 15.73 21.13
N ILE A 184 0.77 15.16 20.12
CA ILE A 184 2.01 14.39 20.33
C ILE A 184 3.11 15.25 20.98
N MET A 185 3.36 16.46 20.49
CA MET A 185 4.35 17.36 21.10
C MET A 185 4.01 17.67 22.57
N LYS A 186 2.73 17.86 22.89
CA LYS A 186 2.26 18.19 24.24
C LYS A 186 2.33 16.98 25.19
N SER A 187 1.82 15.83 24.76
CA SER A 187 1.68 14.63 25.59
C SER A 187 3.03 13.95 25.86
N PHE A 188 3.96 14.01 24.90
CA PHE A 188 5.26 13.32 25.00
C PHE A 188 6.47 14.24 25.12
N GLY A 189 6.29 15.56 24.99
CA GLY A 189 7.39 16.54 25.10
C GLY A 189 8.42 16.49 23.97
N VAL A 190 8.13 15.76 22.88
CA VAL A 190 9.02 15.59 21.73
C VAL A 190 8.88 16.74 20.71
N LYS A 191 9.88 16.90 19.83
CA LYS A 191 9.88 17.93 18.77
C LYS A 191 10.53 17.40 17.47
N GLY A 192 10.27 18.08 16.35
CA GLY A 192 10.97 17.82 15.10
C GLY A 192 10.70 16.42 14.52
N SER A 193 11.76 15.73 14.09
CA SER A 193 11.68 14.42 13.44
C SER A 193 10.97 13.36 14.29
N GLN A 194 11.15 13.40 15.61
CA GLN A 194 10.50 12.46 16.54
C GLN A 194 8.96 12.54 16.47
N VAL A 195 8.39 13.72 16.20
CA VAL A 195 6.94 13.86 15.99
C VAL A 195 6.52 13.09 14.74
N GLY A 196 7.30 13.16 13.66
CA GLY A 196 7.05 12.41 12.43
C GLY A 196 7.11 10.90 12.65
N GLU A 197 8.12 10.42 13.38
CA GLU A 197 8.27 9.01 13.74
C GLU A 197 7.08 8.49 14.55
N LEU A 198 6.60 9.24 15.54
CA LEU A 198 5.42 8.85 16.32
C LEU A 198 4.12 8.92 15.51
N MET A 199 4.00 9.89 14.60
CA MET A 199 2.86 9.95 13.68
C MET A 199 2.82 8.75 12.75
N ASP A 200 3.97 8.28 12.28
CA ASP A 200 4.07 7.08 11.44
C ASP A 200 3.86 5.80 12.25
N ALA A 201 4.35 5.73 13.48
CA ALA A 201 4.06 4.64 14.41
C ALA A 201 2.56 4.55 14.73
N GLN A 202 1.87 5.68 14.92
CA GLN A 202 0.43 5.71 15.10
C GLN A 202 -0.30 5.15 13.88
N LYS A 203 0.09 5.54 12.65
CA LYS A 203 -0.54 5.01 11.43
C LYS A 203 -0.42 3.49 11.35
N GLN A 204 0.78 2.96 11.61
CA GLN A 204 1.04 1.51 11.63
C GLN A 204 0.13 0.81 12.65
N TRP A 205 0.02 1.39 13.85
CA TRP A 205 -0.83 0.84 14.90
C TRP A 205 -2.33 0.91 14.54
N GLN A 206 -2.80 2.00 13.92
CA GLN A 206 -4.21 2.15 13.51
C GLN A 206 -4.61 1.18 12.39
N VAL A 207 -3.68 0.79 11.51
CA VAL A 207 -3.92 -0.26 10.49
C VAL A 207 -4.25 -1.60 11.15
N LEU A 208 -3.51 -1.93 12.21
CA LEU A 208 -3.72 -3.15 13.00
C LEU A 208 -4.94 -3.05 13.92
N ASN A 209 -5.25 -1.85 14.42
CA ASN A 209 -6.28 -1.60 15.42
C ASN A 209 -7.24 -0.50 14.96
N PRO A 210 -8.08 -0.74 13.92
CA PRO A 210 -8.92 0.30 13.32
C PRO A 210 -9.99 0.87 14.29
N GLY A 211 -10.42 0.08 15.27
CA GLY A 211 -11.33 0.51 16.34
C GLY A 211 -10.62 1.02 17.61
N GLY A 212 -9.29 1.20 17.55
CA GLY A 212 -8.48 1.60 18.68
C GLY A 212 -8.82 3.00 19.19
N THR A 213 -8.76 3.21 20.49
CA THR A 213 -9.04 4.51 21.11
C THR A 213 -7.80 5.39 21.19
N LYS A 214 -8.01 6.68 21.42
CA LYS A 214 -6.93 7.65 21.66
C LYS A 214 -6.03 7.23 22.83
N ASP A 215 -6.61 6.81 23.95
CA ASP A 215 -5.87 6.41 25.15
C ASP A 215 -5.00 5.16 24.90
N GLN A 216 -5.50 4.22 24.09
CA GLN A 216 -4.75 3.03 23.68
C GLN A 216 -3.58 3.40 22.77
N ALA A 217 -3.79 4.29 21.81
CA ALA A 217 -2.74 4.81 20.95
C ALA A 217 -1.68 5.58 21.76
N GLU A 218 -2.10 6.44 22.70
CA GLU A 218 -1.17 7.16 23.59
C GLU A 218 -0.33 6.19 24.42
N SER A 219 -0.95 5.14 24.97
CA SER A 219 -0.26 4.11 25.75
C SER A 219 0.78 3.37 24.91
N TYR A 220 0.42 2.98 23.68
CA TYR A 220 1.35 2.35 22.74
C TYR A 220 2.53 3.26 22.40
N LEU A 221 2.28 4.53 22.03
CA LEU A 221 3.34 5.48 21.68
C LEU A 221 4.26 5.77 22.87
N LYS A 222 3.71 5.84 24.09
CA LYS A 222 4.49 6.01 25.31
C LYS A 222 5.46 4.84 25.53
N ASN A 223 4.99 3.61 25.39
CA ASN A 223 5.85 2.42 25.55
C ASN A 223 6.97 2.42 24.51
N ARG A 224 6.65 2.74 23.26
CA ARG A 224 7.64 2.86 22.19
C ARG A 224 8.77 3.85 22.50
N LEU A 225 8.46 4.96 23.16
CA LEU A 225 9.47 5.95 23.55
C LEU A 225 10.38 5.47 24.69
N LEU A 226 9.91 4.55 25.54
CA LEU A 226 10.70 3.98 26.62
C LEU A 226 11.66 2.89 26.13
N ASP A 227 11.33 2.25 25.01
CA ASP A 227 12.13 1.18 24.39
C ASP A 227 13.23 1.70 23.45
N ASN A 228 13.27 3.01 23.16
CA ASN A 228 14.33 3.69 22.37
C ASN A 228 15.30 4.45 23.26
#